data_AF-A0A963L331-F1
#
_entry.id   AF-A0A963L331-F1
#
_cell.length_a   1.000
_cell.length_b   1.000
_cell.length_c   1.000
_cell.angle_alpha   90.00
_cell.angle_beta   90.00
_cell.angle_gamma   90.00
#
_symmetry.space_group_name_H-M   'P 1'
#
loop_
_entity.id
_entity.type
_entity.pdbx_description
1 polymer ?
#
loop_
_entity_poly.entity_id
_entity_poly.type
_entity_poly.pdbx_seq_one_letter_code
_entity_poly.pdbx_strand_id
1 'polypeptide(L)'
;LLEAARADLKQRGIKHADKAPIPAELFNDQAERRVRLGLVVAELVRANELQAKPEQIKAHIDELASSYEKPADVVRWYTSDNRRMAEIEAVVIENNVTEFVLSKAKVTDKSVSFDELMGQA
;
A
#
# COMPACT_ATOMS: atom_id res chain seq x y z
N LEU A 1 11.27 -6.91 6.56
CA LEU A 1 11.16 -8.38 6.48
C LEU A 1 12.08 -9.05 7.49
N LEU A 2 13.40 -8.84 7.41
CA LEU A 2 14.36 -9.39 8.38
C LEU A 2 14.10 -8.93 9.82
N GLU A 3 13.82 -7.64 10.04
CA GLU A 3 13.50 -7.13 11.37
C GLU A 3 12.19 -7.70 11.93
N ALA A 4 11.18 -7.86 11.08
CA ALA A 4 9.92 -8.50 11.48
C ALA A 4 10.13 -9.98 11.85
N ALA A 5 10.96 -10.71 11.09
CA ALA A 5 11.34 -12.09 11.42
C ALA A 5 12.11 -12.16 12.76
N ARG A 6 13.00 -11.21 13.03
CA ARG A 6 13.69 -11.12 14.34
C ARG A 6 12.72 -10.80 15.49
N ALA A 7 11.74 -9.92 15.25
CA ALA A 7 10.71 -9.60 16.24
C ALA A 7 9.82 -10.81 16.58
N ASP A 8 9.43 -11.59 15.57
CA ASP A 8 8.67 -12.84 15.75
C ASP A 8 9.49 -13.90 16.52
N LEU A 9 10.77 -14.07 16.20
CA LEU A 9 11.68 -14.97 16.95
C LEU A 9 11.85 -14.55 18.41
N LYS A 10 11.88 -13.23 18.67
CA LYS A 10 11.92 -12.67 20.04
C LYS A 10 10.60 -12.91 20.79
N GLN A 11 9.46 -12.77 20.13
CA GLN A 11 8.13 -13.09 20.68
C GLN A 11 7.99 -14.59 21.01
N ARG A 12 8.60 -15.46 20.20
CA ARG A 12 8.63 -16.92 20.43
C ARG A 12 9.62 -17.37 21.52
N GLY A 13 10.29 -16.44 22.20
CA GLY A 13 11.16 -16.73 23.34
C GLY A 13 12.54 -17.30 22.98
N ILE A 14 12.97 -17.21 21.71
CA ILE A 14 14.30 -17.68 21.30
C ILE A 14 15.36 -16.71 21.82
N LYS A 15 16.21 -17.21 22.74
CA LYS A 15 17.37 -16.47 23.25
C LYS A 15 18.35 -16.19 22.11
N HIS A 16 18.84 -14.95 22.00
CA HIS A 16 19.72 -14.49 20.93
C HIS A 16 19.09 -14.43 19.52
N ALA A 17 17.79 -14.13 19.41
CA ALA A 17 17.11 -13.86 18.13
C ALA A 17 17.83 -12.82 17.25
N ASP A 18 18.57 -11.89 17.86
CA ASP A 18 19.39 -10.87 17.19
C ASP A 18 20.63 -11.45 16.48
N LYS A 19 21.05 -12.66 16.87
CA LYS A 19 22.21 -13.37 16.31
C LYS A 19 21.85 -14.67 15.58
N ALA A 20 20.58 -15.07 15.63
CA ALA A 20 20.10 -16.23 14.88
C ALA A 20 20.35 -16.01 13.38
N PRO A 21 20.97 -16.96 12.67
CA PRO A 21 21.07 -16.91 11.23
C PRO A 21 19.67 -17.11 10.65
N ILE A 22 19.16 -16.09 9.97
CA ILE A 22 17.89 -16.15 9.25
C ILE A 22 18.26 -16.34 7.77
N PRO A 23 18.01 -17.52 7.18
CA PRO A 23 18.28 -17.76 5.76
C PRO A 23 17.56 -16.73 4.90
N ALA A 24 18.27 -16.11 3.96
CA ALA A 24 17.67 -15.16 3.02
C ALA A 24 16.57 -15.82 2.17
N GLU A 25 16.70 -17.12 1.93
CA GLU A 25 15.76 -17.98 1.19
C GLU A 25 14.33 -17.91 1.74
N LEU A 26 14.17 -17.67 3.06
CA LEU A 26 12.85 -17.52 3.69
C LEU A 26 12.07 -16.31 3.16
N PHE A 27 12.74 -15.35 2.53
CA PHE A 27 12.11 -14.15 1.97
C PHE A 27 11.97 -14.20 0.46
N ASN A 28 12.53 -15.21 -0.22
CA ASN A 28 12.59 -15.27 -1.67
C ASN A 28 11.20 -15.23 -2.31
N ASP A 29 10.28 -16.09 -1.87
CA ASP A 29 8.93 -16.16 -2.44
C ASP A 29 8.17 -14.83 -2.28
N GLN A 30 8.29 -14.20 -1.11
CA GLN A 30 7.64 -12.92 -0.84
C GLN A 30 8.27 -11.79 -1.66
N ALA A 31 9.60 -11.76 -1.75
CA ALA A 31 10.33 -10.78 -2.53
C ALA A 31 10.02 -10.93 -4.03
N GLU A 32 10.00 -12.16 -4.54
CA GLU A 32 9.64 -12.46 -5.92
C GLU A 32 8.22 -12.00 -6.23
N ARG A 33 7.24 -12.34 -5.36
CA ARG A 33 5.86 -11.86 -5.52
C ARG A 33 5.79 -10.34 -5.57
N ARG A 34 6.51 -9.65 -4.68
CA ARG A 34 6.52 -8.18 -4.63
C ARG A 34 7.14 -7.56 -5.88
N VAL A 35 8.28 -8.08 -6.34
CA VAL A 35 8.96 -7.59 -7.54
C VAL A 35 8.09 -7.84 -8.78
N ARG A 36 7.55 -9.05 -8.93
CA ARG A 36 6.68 -9.42 -10.05
C ARG A 36 5.45 -8.50 -10.12
N LEU A 37 4.77 -8.28 -9.00
CA LEU A 37 3.63 -7.36 -8.93
C LEU A 37 4.04 -5.92 -9.28
N GLY A 38 5.15 -5.44 -8.72
CA GLY A 38 5.67 -4.11 -9.02
C GLY A 38 5.94 -3.90 -10.51
N LEU A 39 6.53 -4.89 -11.19
CA LEU A 39 6.78 -4.84 -12.63
C LEU A 39 5.49 -4.82 -13.45
N VAL A 40 4.51 -5.67 -13.09
CA VAL A 40 3.21 -5.72 -13.78
C VAL A 40 2.45 -4.41 -13.62
N VAL A 41 2.40 -3.87 -12.41
CA VAL A 41 1.73 -2.58 -12.13
C VAL A 41 2.43 -1.45 -12.86
N ALA A 42 3.77 -1.40 -12.84
CA ALA A 42 4.53 -0.36 -13.55
C ALA A 42 4.30 -0.40 -15.06
N GLU A 43 4.24 -1.59 -15.68
CA GLU A 43 3.87 -1.73 -17.08
C GLU A 43 2.43 -1.27 -17.35
N LEU A 44 1.49 -1.66 -16.49
CA LEU A 44 0.08 -1.27 -16.64
C LEU A 44 -0.10 0.24 -16.59
N VAL A 45 0.56 0.92 -15.64
CA VAL A 45 0.53 2.38 -15.48
C VAL A 45 1.08 3.06 -16.72
N ARG A 46 2.22 2.60 -17.22
CA ARG A 46 2.83 3.16 -18.44
C ARG A 46 1.93 2.95 -19.66
N ALA A 47 1.43 1.73 -19.86
CA ALA A 47 0.70 1.37 -21.07
C ALA A 47 -0.69 2.04 -21.18
N ASN A 48 -1.28 2.44 -20.04
CA ASN A 48 -2.61 3.05 -19.99
C ASN A 48 -2.60 4.49 -19.44
N GLU A 49 -1.43 5.13 -19.35
CA GLU A 49 -1.25 6.52 -18.92
C GLU A 49 -1.91 6.82 -17.54
N LEU A 50 -1.72 5.92 -16.57
CA LEU A 50 -2.37 5.99 -15.25
C LEU A 50 -1.55 6.79 -14.22
N GLN A 51 -0.64 7.66 -14.67
CA GLN A 51 0.17 8.49 -13.77
C GLN A 51 -0.73 9.41 -12.94
N ALA A 52 -0.28 9.72 -11.72
CA ALA A 52 -1.00 10.64 -10.85
C ALA A 52 -1.02 12.05 -11.47
N LYS A 53 -2.22 12.60 -11.64
CA LYS A 53 -2.39 13.97 -12.12
C LYS A 53 -2.27 14.95 -10.95
N PRO A 54 -1.72 16.17 -11.15
CA PRO A 54 -1.57 17.17 -10.10
C PRO A 54 -2.88 17.47 -9.36
N GLU A 55 -4.01 17.46 -10.06
CA GLU A 55 -5.33 17.72 -9.51
C GLU A 55 -5.78 16.60 -8.58
N GLN A 56 -5.48 15.34 -8.92
CA GLN A 56 -5.79 14.18 -8.09
C GLN A 56 -4.93 14.15 -6.83
N ILE A 57 -3.65 14.48 -6.95
CA ILE A 57 -2.73 14.60 -5.81
C ILE A 57 -3.25 15.66 -4.84
N LYS A 58 -3.61 16.84 -5.36
CA LYS A 58 -4.16 17.91 -4.54
C LYS A 58 -5.48 17.49 -3.86
N ALA A 59 -6.40 16.89 -4.60
CA ALA A 59 -7.67 16.43 -4.06
C ALA A 59 -7.48 15.41 -2.93
N HIS A 60 -6.53 14.47 -3.08
CA HIS A 60 -6.24 13.49 -2.04
C HIS A 60 -5.61 14.13 -0.79
N ILE A 61 -4.73 15.11 -0.96
CA ILE A 61 -4.17 15.87 0.18
C ILE A 61 -5.27 16.66 0.89
N ASP A 62 -6.17 17.30 0.14
CA ASP A 62 -7.30 18.06 0.71
C ASP A 62 -8.26 17.12 1.46
N GLU A 63 -8.52 15.93 0.93
CA GLU A 63 -9.29 14.88 1.60
C GLU A 63 -8.63 14.46 2.92
N LEU A 64 -7.33 14.15 2.92
CA LEU A 64 -6.58 13.82 4.14
C LEU A 64 -6.58 14.97 5.14
N ALA A 65 -6.49 16.21 4.66
CA ALA A 65 -6.48 17.40 5.51
C ALA A 65 -7.87 17.77 6.07
N SER A 66 -8.96 17.29 5.46
CA SER A 66 -10.34 17.69 5.79
C SER A 66 -10.77 17.31 7.21
N SER A 67 -10.21 16.22 7.76
CA SER A 67 -10.50 15.75 9.11
C SER A 67 -9.75 16.50 10.20
N TYR A 68 -8.85 17.43 9.84
CA TYR A 68 -8.01 18.15 10.79
C TYR A 68 -8.55 19.57 11.07
N GLU A 69 -8.29 20.07 12.28
CA GLU A 69 -8.70 21.42 12.70
C GLU A 69 -8.04 22.54 11.87
N LYS A 70 -6.84 22.28 11.32
CA LYS A 70 -6.08 23.22 10.48
C LYS A 70 -5.65 22.57 9.16
N PRO A 71 -6.56 22.43 8.19
CA PRO A 71 -6.26 21.77 6.92
C PRO A 71 -5.07 22.40 6.17
N ALA A 72 -4.94 23.73 6.22
CA ALA A 72 -3.87 24.45 5.56
C ALA A 72 -2.45 24.09 6.06
N ASP A 73 -2.31 23.73 7.34
CA ASP A 73 -1.03 23.30 7.90
C ASP A 73 -0.68 21.88 7.43
N VAL A 74 -1.68 21.01 7.29
CA VAL A 74 -1.51 19.65 6.77
C VAL A 74 -1.11 19.67 5.30
N VAL A 75 -1.77 20.48 4.47
CA VAL A 75 -1.41 20.67 3.06
C VAL A 75 0.04 21.16 2.93
N ARG A 76 0.43 22.17 3.73
CA ARG A 76 1.82 22.64 3.77
C ARG A 76 2.79 21.56 4.23
N TRP A 77 2.40 20.76 5.22
CA TRP A 77 3.22 19.66 5.71
C TRP A 77 3.52 18.66 4.60
N TYR A 78 2.52 18.19 3.84
CA TYR A 78 2.76 17.28 2.70
C TYR A 78 3.59 17.93 1.60
N THR A 79 3.24 19.15 1.19
CA THR A 79 3.93 19.84 0.09
C THR A 79 5.36 20.29 0.41
N SER A 80 5.72 20.40 1.70
CA SER A 80 7.07 20.78 2.14
C SER A 80 8.13 19.69 1.98
N ASP A 81 7.73 18.45 1.71
CA ASP A 81 8.64 17.30 1.68
C ASP A 81 8.36 16.39 0.49
N ASN A 82 9.33 16.31 -0.41
CA ASN A 82 9.23 15.49 -1.61
C ASN A 82 8.99 14.00 -1.32
N ARG A 83 9.44 13.48 -0.17
CA ARG A 83 9.20 12.08 0.20
C ARG A 83 7.73 11.85 0.50
N ARG A 84 7.09 12.77 1.21
CA ARG A 84 5.66 12.72 1.52
C ARG A 84 4.82 12.92 0.26
N MET A 85 5.24 13.82 -0.63
CA MET A 85 4.61 13.97 -1.93
C MET A 85 4.66 12.69 -2.77
N ALA A 86 5.82 11.99 -2.78
CA ALA A 86 5.95 10.73 -3.49
C ALA A 86 5.06 9.61 -2.91
N GLU A 87 4.84 9.60 -1.59
CA GLU A 87 3.90 8.67 -0.94
C GLU A 87 2.45 8.93 -1.40
N ILE A 88 2.03 10.20 -1.42
CA ILE A 88 0.71 10.59 -1.95
C ILE A 88 0.58 10.21 -3.42
N GLU A 89 1.61 10.49 -4.23
CA GLU A 89 1.63 10.14 -5.65
C GLU A 89 1.44 8.64 -5.85
N ALA A 90 2.13 7.80 -5.06
CA ALA A 90 2.00 6.36 -5.11
C ALA A 90 0.57 5.89 -4.80
N VAL A 91 -0.09 6.47 -3.80
CA VAL A 91 -1.49 6.14 -3.45
C VAL A 91 -2.44 6.53 -4.58
N VAL A 92 -2.24 7.69 -5.20
CA VAL A 92 -3.07 8.11 -6.34
C VAL A 92 -2.88 7.19 -7.54
N ILE A 93 -1.65 6.78 -7.84
CA ILE A 93 -1.36 5.79 -8.90
C ILE A 93 -2.05 4.46 -8.59
N GLU A 94 -1.99 3.99 -7.35
CA GLU A 94 -2.65 2.75 -6.92
C GLU A 94 -4.17 2.82 -7.10
N ASN A 95 -4.80 3.95 -6.76
CA ASN A 95 -6.23 4.19 -6.98
C ASN A 95 -6.58 4.17 -8.47
N ASN A 96 -5.79 4.85 -9.31
CA ASN A 96 -5.99 4.84 -10.77
C ASN A 96 -5.89 3.42 -11.36
N VAL A 97 -4.91 2.63 -10.91
CA VAL A 97 -4.72 1.23 -11.30
C VAL A 97 -5.91 0.38 -10.87
N THR A 98 -6.35 0.54 -9.63
CA THR A 98 -7.48 -0.23 -9.08
C THR A 98 -8.76 0.05 -9.86
N GLU A 99 -9.07 1.33 -10.09
CA GLU A 99 -10.24 1.74 -10.87
C GLU A 99 -10.16 1.21 -12.31
N PHE A 100 -8.99 1.29 -12.95
CA PHE A 100 -8.79 0.74 -14.28
C PHE A 100 -9.06 -0.76 -14.31
N VAL A 101 -8.51 -1.53 -13.36
CA VAL A 101 -8.73 -2.98 -13.29
C VAL A 101 -10.20 -3.29 -13.04
N LEU A 102 -10.86 -2.60 -12.11
CA LEU A 102 -12.29 -2.78 -11.83
C LEU A 102 -13.15 -2.47 -13.06
N SER A 103 -12.81 -1.47 -13.85
CA SER A 103 -13.51 -1.12 -15.09
C SER A 103 -13.44 -2.22 -16.18
N LYS A 104 -12.45 -3.11 -16.10
CA LYS A 104 -12.25 -4.22 -17.04
C LYS A 104 -12.62 -5.58 -16.45
N ALA A 105 -12.65 -5.67 -15.12
CA ALA A 105 -12.96 -6.89 -14.41
C ALA A 105 -14.46 -7.18 -14.45
N LYS A 106 -14.80 -8.46 -14.49
CA LYS A 106 -16.19 -8.90 -14.31
C LYS A 106 -16.50 -8.89 -12.82
N VAL A 107 -17.14 -7.83 -12.34
CA VAL A 107 -17.58 -7.70 -10.95
C VAL A 107 -18.93 -8.41 -10.78
N THR A 108 -19.08 -9.15 -9.68
CA THR A 108 -20.34 -9.80 -9.31
C THR A 108 -20.65 -9.47 -7.86
N ASP A 109 -21.80 -8.85 -7.62
CA ASP A 109 -22.25 -8.55 -6.27
C ASP A 109 -22.73 -9.84 -5.58
N LYS A 110 -22.19 -10.08 -4.39
CA LYS A 110 -22.63 -11.18 -3.52
C LYS A 110 -23.17 -10.59 -2.23
N SER A 111 -24.45 -10.80 -1.98
CA SER A 111 -25.04 -10.50 -0.67
C SER A 111 -24.50 -11.50 0.35
N VAL A 112 -23.92 -11.00 1.43
CA VAL A 112 -23.40 -11.76 2.56
C VAL A 112 -24.02 -11.20 3.84
N SER A 113 -24.18 -12.05 4.85
CA SER A 113 -24.66 -11.59 6.16
C SER A 113 -23.57 -10.80 6.90
N PHE A 114 -23.97 -10.03 7.92
CA PHE A 114 -23.01 -9.34 8.77
C PHE A 114 -22.07 -10.32 9.50
N ASP A 115 -22.62 -11.44 10.00
CA ASP A 115 -21.85 -12.46 10.73
C ASP A 115 -20.80 -13.14 9.84
N GLU A 116 -21.16 -13.41 8.57
CA GLU A 116 -20.24 -13.94 7.56
C GLU A 116 -19.13 -12.94 7.23
N LEU A 117 -19.47 -11.65 7.09
CA LEU A 117 -18.50 -10.59 6.79
C LEU A 117 -17.48 -10.40 7.93
N MET A 118 -17.94 -10.53 9.18
CA MET A 118 -17.09 -10.40 10.37
C MET A 118 -16.25 -11.66 10.66
N GLY A 119 -16.40 -12.72 9.87
CA GLY A 119 -15.67 -13.97 10.07
C GLY A 119 -16.06 -14.72 11.35
N GLN A 120 -17.29 -14.52 11.84
CA GLN A 120 -17.82 -15.19 13.04
C GLN A 120 -18.64 -16.46 12.73
N ALA A 121 -18.54 -16.99 11.51
CA ALA A 121 -19.19 -18.23 11.08
C ALA A 121 -18.26 -19.45 11.19
#